data_AF-A0A8S9LHZ3-F1
#
_entry.id   AF-A0A8S9LHZ3-F1
#
_cell.length_a   1.000
_cell.length_b   1.000
_cell.length_c   1.000
_cell.angle_alpha   90.00
_cell.angle_beta   90.00
_cell.angle_gamma   90.00
#
_symmetry.space_group_name_H-M   'P 1'
#
loop_
_entity.id
_entity.type
_entity.pdbx_description
1 polymer ?
#
loop_
_entity_poly.entity_id
_entity_poly.type
_entity_poly.pdbx_seq_one_letter_code
_entity_poly.pdbx_strand_id
1 'polypeptide(L)'
;MAMFDFYRARYEDAKFFYEVDTRKKFSEFRDQLKGILFHEKLGTMLDKMNRLEKMVTKLCLALEIDEDLLPVVGEAASLALSDLATAVVTEFTALSGIMARHYALRDGYSEQIAEALLEITLPRFSGDVIPKTDAGMVLAIGDRLDSLVGLFAAGCQPSSTNDPFGLRRISYGLVQILVEKDKNVNFKHALEIAASVQPIKVEANTLDDVYQFVTRRLEQLLVDNGVSPEVVRSVLAERGNDPCLAARTAYKVIGLKYDPNSRLDIGLGDN
;
A
#
# COMPACT_ATOMS: atom_id res chain seq x y z
N MET A 1 20.33 -29.52 20.54
CA MET A 1 20.81 -30.13 19.26
C MET A 1 19.75 -29.97 18.18
N ALA A 2 18.58 -30.63 18.27
CA ALA A 2 17.53 -30.57 17.25
C ALA A 2 17.03 -29.17 16.82
N MET A 3 16.88 -28.22 17.76
CA MET A 3 16.48 -26.84 17.42
C MET A 3 17.57 -26.06 16.66
N PHE A 4 18.83 -26.33 16.98
CA PHE A 4 19.97 -25.71 16.30
C PHE A 4 20.14 -26.25 14.88
N ASP A 5 19.92 -27.56 14.71
CA ASP A 5 19.94 -28.23 13.41
C ASP A 5 18.77 -27.77 12.51
N PHE A 6 17.60 -27.50 13.08
CA PHE A 6 16.45 -26.93 12.36
C PHE A 6 16.74 -25.53 11.82
N TYR A 7 17.29 -24.63 12.66
CA TYR A 7 17.63 -23.28 12.19
C TYR A 7 18.72 -23.33 11.12
N ARG A 8 19.73 -24.19 11.27
CA ARG A 8 20.79 -24.37 10.27
C ARG A 8 20.23 -24.78 8.92
N ALA A 9 19.34 -25.77 8.89
CA ALA A 9 18.67 -26.21 7.66
C ALA A 9 17.87 -25.06 7.00
N ARG A 10 17.11 -24.29 7.79
CA ARG A 10 16.36 -23.12 7.29
C ARG A 10 17.26 -22.02 6.72
N TYR A 11 18.44 -21.80 7.31
CA TYR A 11 19.42 -20.88 6.75
C TYR A 11 20.05 -21.38 5.45
N GLU A 12 20.32 -22.69 5.36
CA GLU A 12 20.84 -23.32 4.14
C GLU A 12 19.82 -23.22 3.00
N ASP A 13 18.52 -23.44 3.27
CA ASP A 13 17.44 -23.25 2.29
C ASP A 13 17.36 -21.79 1.81
N ALA A 14 17.35 -20.83 2.74
CA ALA A 14 17.32 -19.41 2.39
C ALA A 14 18.53 -19.00 1.55
N LYS A 15 19.72 -19.52 1.87
CA LYS A 15 20.94 -19.29 1.10
C LYS A 15 20.82 -19.87 -0.31
N PHE A 16 20.31 -21.10 -0.45
CA PHE A 16 20.11 -21.71 -1.75
C PHE A 16 19.16 -20.90 -2.63
N PHE A 17 18.01 -20.47 -2.10
CA PHE A 17 17.06 -19.64 -2.85
C PHE A 17 17.68 -18.30 -3.26
N TYR A 18 18.45 -17.67 -2.37
CA TYR A 18 19.18 -16.45 -2.69
C TYR A 18 20.23 -16.66 -3.79
N GLU A 19 20.96 -17.78 -3.77
CA GLU A 19 21.92 -18.16 -4.82
C GLU A 19 21.23 -18.43 -6.17
N VAL A 20 19.98 -18.89 -6.17
CA VAL A 20 19.17 -19.02 -7.40
C VAL A 20 18.77 -17.65 -7.92
N ASP A 21 18.25 -16.78 -7.03
CA ASP A 21 17.76 -15.45 -7.41
C ASP A 21 18.87 -14.54 -7.92
N THR A 22 20.09 -14.67 -7.36
CA THR A 22 21.27 -13.86 -7.72
C THR A 22 21.89 -14.17 -9.08
N ARG A 23 21.37 -15.17 -9.80
CA ARG A 23 21.78 -15.46 -11.19
C ARG A 23 21.08 -14.57 -12.21
N LYS A 24 20.05 -13.83 -11.80
CA LYS A 24 19.27 -12.92 -12.64
C LYS A 24 19.29 -11.52 -12.07
N LYS A 25 19.15 -10.52 -12.94
CA LYS A 25 18.85 -9.15 -12.56
C LYS A 25 17.43 -9.04 -12.01
N PHE A 26 17.22 -8.10 -11.10
CA PHE A 26 15.96 -7.89 -10.40
C PHE A 26 14.82 -7.57 -11.38
N SER A 27 15.10 -6.77 -12.41
CA SER A 27 14.17 -6.44 -13.48
C SER A 27 13.68 -7.67 -14.27
N GLU A 28 14.47 -8.75 -14.35
CA GLU A 28 14.07 -9.99 -15.03
C GLU A 28 12.98 -10.78 -14.29
N PHE A 29 12.70 -10.45 -13.03
CA PHE A 29 11.59 -11.06 -12.29
C PHE A 29 10.24 -10.41 -12.60
N ARG A 30 10.23 -9.20 -13.17
CA ARG A 30 9.00 -8.47 -13.53
C ARG A 30 8.08 -9.31 -14.42
N ASP A 31 8.63 -9.88 -15.49
CA ASP A 31 7.87 -10.70 -16.43
C ASP A 31 7.34 -12.00 -15.82
N GLN A 32 7.97 -12.49 -14.76
CA GLN A 32 7.55 -13.71 -14.08
C GLN A 32 6.28 -13.50 -13.24
N LEU A 33 5.92 -12.24 -12.93
CA LEU A 33 4.64 -11.91 -12.30
C LEU A 33 3.42 -12.31 -13.14
N LYS A 34 3.59 -12.58 -14.44
CA LYS A 34 2.53 -13.16 -15.29
C LYS A 34 2.09 -14.56 -14.83
N GLY A 35 2.95 -15.27 -14.10
CA GLY A 35 2.65 -16.58 -13.53
C GLY A 35 1.84 -16.53 -12.24
N ILE A 36 1.65 -15.34 -11.65
CA ILE A 36 0.98 -15.16 -10.37
C ILE A 36 -0.39 -14.55 -10.62
N LEU A 37 -1.45 -15.34 -10.45
CA LEU A 37 -2.83 -14.86 -10.60
C LEU A 37 -3.15 -13.85 -9.48
N PHE A 38 -3.62 -12.66 -9.87
CA PHE A 38 -4.17 -11.69 -8.91
C PHE A 38 -5.66 -11.94 -8.71
N HIS A 39 -6.43 -11.99 -9.80
CA HIS A 39 -7.86 -12.31 -9.78
C HIS A 39 -8.33 -12.66 -11.20
N GLU A 40 -9.26 -13.60 -11.36
CA GLU A 40 -9.73 -14.09 -12.67
C GLU A 40 -10.18 -12.98 -13.65
N LYS A 41 -10.86 -11.95 -13.15
CA LYS A 41 -11.30 -10.79 -13.94
C LYS A 41 -10.27 -9.68 -14.09
N LEU A 42 -9.25 -9.64 -13.22
CA LEU A 42 -8.28 -8.53 -13.14
C LEU A 42 -6.89 -8.93 -13.65
N GLY A 43 -6.70 -10.21 -13.97
CA GLY A 43 -5.48 -10.77 -14.51
C GLY A 43 -4.46 -11.17 -13.44
N THR A 44 -3.20 -11.00 -13.80
CA THR A 44 -2.01 -11.43 -13.06
C THR A 44 -1.44 -10.30 -12.20
N MET A 45 -0.44 -10.60 -11.37
CA MET A 45 0.33 -9.57 -10.68
C MET A 45 1.11 -8.68 -11.65
N LEU A 46 1.50 -9.19 -12.83
CA LEU A 46 2.07 -8.35 -13.89
C LEU A 46 1.05 -7.32 -14.36
N ASP A 47 -0.19 -7.74 -14.62
CA ASP A 47 -1.27 -6.85 -15.03
C ASP A 47 -1.57 -5.79 -13.96
N LYS A 48 -1.60 -6.19 -12.69
CA LYS A 48 -1.77 -5.28 -11.54
C LYS A 48 -0.71 -4.19 -11.52
N MET A 49 0.56 -4.57 -11.62
CA MET A 49 1.66 -3.62 -11.58
C MET A 49 1.75 -2.76 -12.86
N ASN A 50 1.31 -3.27 -14.02
CA ASN A 50 1.16 -2.46 -15.23
C ASN A 50 0.08 -1.37 -15.06
N ARG A 51 -0.97 -1.62 -14.28
CA ARG A 51 -1.96 -0.58 -13.92
C ARG A 51 -1.37 0.45 -12.99
N LEU A 52 -0.60 0.00 -11.99
CA LEU A 52 0.15 0.90 -11.09
C LEU A 52 1.04 1.85 -11.90
N GLU A 53 1.87 1.31 -12.79
CA GLU A 53 2.77 2.09 -13.66
C GLU A 53 2.01 3.11 -14.53
N LYS A 54 0.82 2.76 -15.03
CA LYS A 54 -0.02 3.69 -15.80
C LYS A 54 -0.65 4.81 -14.98
N MET A 55 -0.75 4.67 -13.65
CA MET A 55 -1.42 5.64 -12.79
C MET A 55 -0.47 6.52 -11.96
N VAL A 56 0.77 6.08 -11.72
CA VAL A 56 1.69 6.79 -10.79
C VAL A 56 1.94 8.25 -11.16
N THR A 57 2.07 8.59 -12.44
CA THR A 57 2.27 10.00 -12.86
C THR A 57 1.07 10.87 -12.49
N LYS A 58 -0.16 10.38 -12.71
CA LYS A 58 -1.38 11.11 -12.33
C LYS A 58 -1.52 11.22 -10.81
N LEU A 59 -1.13 10.18 -10.07
CA LEU A 59 -1.11 10.21 -8.61
C LEU A 59 -0.08 11.21 -8.08
N CYS A 60 1.11 11.29 -8.68
CA CYS A 60 2.12 12.29 -8.30
C CYS A 60 1.55 13.72 -8.42
N LEU A 61 0.87 14.02 -9.53
CA LEU A 61 0.22 15.32 -9.72
C LEU A 61 -0.89 15.56 -8.68
N ALA A 62 -1.74 14.56 -8.43
CA ALA A 62 -2.83 14.66 -7.47
C ALA A 62 -2.36 14.79 -6.00
N LEU A 63 -1.16 14.29 -5.70
CA LEU A 63 -0.52 14.35 -4.38
C LEU A 63 0.49 15.49 -4.26
N GLU A 64 0.61 16.36 -5.27
CA GLU A 64 1.57 17.46 -5.31
C GLU A 64 3.01 16.98 -4.98
N ILE A 65 3.42 15.90 -5.64
CA ILE A 65 4.79 15.37 -5.56
C ILE A 65 5.68 16.17 -6.50
N ASP A 66 6.91 16.43 -6.06
CA ASP A 66 7.92 17.14 -6.85
C ASP A 66 8.15 16.44 -8.20
N GLU A 67 8.17 17.22 -9.28
CA GLU A 67 8.39 16.72 -10.64
C GLU A 67 9.76 16.02 -10.77
N ASP A 68 10.76 16.46 -10.00
CA ASP A 68 12.09 15.85 -9.97
C ASP A 68 12.08 14.39 -9.47
N LEU A 69 11.02 13.97 -8.75
CA LEU A 69 10.86 12.60 -8.29
C LEU A 69 10.15 11.70 -9.31
N LEU A 70 9.55 12.24 -10.37
CA LEU A 70 8.81 11.43 -11.36
C LEU A 70 9.66 10.30 -11.98
N PRO A 71 10.94 10.50 -12.34
CA PRO A 71 11.78 9.41 -12.85
C PRO A 71 11.97 8.29 -11.82
N VAL A 72 12.12 8.64 -10.54
CA VAL A 72 12.28 7.67 -9.43
C VAL A 72 11.00 6.88 -9.24
N VAL A 73 9.85 7.54 -9.22
CA VAL A 73 8.54 6.90 -9.07
C VAL A 73 8.27 5.97 -10.25
N GLY A 74 8.55 6.42 -11.48
CA GLY A 74 8.37 5.61 -12.69
C GLY A 74 9.23 4.34 -12.68
N GLU A 75 10.52 4.47 -12.38
CA GLU A 75 11.43 3.33 -12.33
C GLU A 75 11.09 2.38 -11.16
N ALA A 76 10.69 2.90 -10.00
CA ALA A 76 10.25 2.06 -8.90
C ALA A 76 8.92 1.33 -9.23
N ALA A 77 7.98 1.99 -9.91
CA ALA A 77 6.74 1.36 -10.37
C ALA A 77 6.99 0.24 -11.39
N SER A 78 7.97 0.41 -12.29
CA SER A 78 8.32 -0.60 -13.29
C SER A 78 8.96 -1.85 -12.68
N LEU A 79 9.44 -1.77 -11.43
CA LEU A 79 10.04 -2.88 -10.67
C LEU A 79 9.16 -3.38 -9.52
N ALA A 80 8.08 -2.67 -9.20
CA ALA A 80 7.24 -2.91 -8.04
C ALA A 80 6.77 -4.38 -7.94
N LEU A 81 6.91 -4.94 -6.73
CA LEU A 81 6.54 -6.31 -6.37
C LEU A 81 7.15 -7.43 -7.25
N SER A 82 8.18 -7.14 -8.05
CA SER A 82 8.87 -8.18 -8.85
C SER A 82 9.52 -9.25 -7.97
N ASP A 83 9.84 -8.91 -6.72
CA ASP A 83 10.34 -9.84 -5.72
C ASP A 83 9.36 -10.97 -5.41
N LEU A 84 8.05 -10.81 -5.62
CA LEU A 84 7.06 -11.89 -5.44
C LEU A 84 7.35 -13.12 -6.32
N ALA A 85 8.06 -12.94 -7.44
CA ALA A 85 8.45 -14.04 -8.33
C ALA A 85 9.83 -14.64 -8.00
N THR A 86 10.50 -14.15 -6.95
CA THR A 86 11.81 -14.66 -6.52
C THR A 86 11.63 -15.93 -5.69
N ALA A 87 12.62 -16.82 -5.75
CA ALA A 87 12.60 -18.07 -4.99
C ALA A 87 12.57 -17.79 -3.48
N VAL A 88 13.32 -16.79 -3.00
CA VAL A 88 13.33 -16.42 -1.58
C VAL A 88 11.93 -15.99 -1.13
N VAL A 89 11.24 -15.11 -1.86
CA VAL A 89 9.93 -14.61 -1.42
C VAL A 89 8.82 -15.64 -1.63
N THR A 90 8.97 -16.55 -2.60
CA THR A 90 8.04 -17.67 -2.77
C THR A 90 8.03 -18.58 -1.54
N GLU A 91 9.20 -18.87 -0.95
CA GLU A 91 9.29 -19.63 0.31
C GLU A 91 9.00 -18.76 1.54
N PHE A 92 9.48 -17.52 1.56
CA PHE A 92 9.44 -16.61 2.71
C PHE A 92 8.68 -15.32 2.36
N THR A 93 7.37 -15.44 2.19
CA THR A 93 6.49 -14.33 1.75
C THR A 93 6.58 -13.07 2.62
N ALA A 94 6.89 -13.22 3.92
CA ALA A 94 7.10 -12.11 4.85
C ALA A 94 8.31 -11.22 4.51
N LEU A 95 9.22 -11.67 3.64
CA LEU A 95 10.39 -10.92 3.19
C LEU A 95 10.11 -10.06 1.94
N SER A 96 8.87 -10.05 1.44
CA SER A 96 8.54 -9.17 0.32
C SER A 96 8.76 -7.69 0.67
N GLY A 97 9.16 -6.88 -0.30
CA GLY A 97 9.63 -5.50 -0.13
C GLY A 97 11.06 -5.41 0.41
N ILE A 98 11.40 -6.20 1.44
CA ILE A 98 12.78 -6.29 1.96
C ILE A 98 13.71 -6.85 0.88
N MET A 99 13.31 -7.96 0.25
CA MET A 99 14.08 -8.55 -0.84
C MET A 99 14.06 -7.68 -2.10
N ALA A 100 12.95 -6.99 -2.40
CA ALA A 100 12.90 -6.05 -3.52
C ALA A 100 13.98 -4.96 -3.38
N ARG A 101 14.05 -4.30 -2.22
CA ARG A 101 15.08 -3.32 -1.89
C ARG A 101 16.48 -3.90 -2.01
N HIS A 102 16.71 -5.09 -1.43
CA HIS A 102 18.02 -5.74 -1.45
C HIS A 102 18.49 -6.08 -2.87
N TYR A 103 17.61 -6.65 -3.69
CA TYR A 103 17.93 -6.99 -5.08
C TYR A 103 18.13 -5.76 -5.96
N ALA A 104 17.33 -4.70 -5.75
CA ALA A 104 17.53 -3.43 -6.46
C ALA A 104 18.90 -2.80 -6.14
N LEU A 105 19.28 -2.70 -4.87
CA LEU A 105 20.58 -2.16 -4.47
C LEU A 105 21.74 -2.98 -5.04
N ARG A 106 21.64 -4.32 -4.97
CA ARG A 106 22.65 -5.23 -5.53
C ARG A 106 22.87 -4.99 -7.03
N ASP A 107 21.80 -4.69 -7.75
CA ASP A 107 21.85 -4.49 -9.20
C ASP A 107 22.19 -3.06 -9.63
N GLY A 108 22.44 -2.15 -8.68
CA GLY A 108 22.94 -0.81 -8.93
C GLY A 108 21.84 0.27 -9.04
N TYR A 109 20.60 -0.04 -8.67
CA TYR A 109 19.55 0.98 -8.57
C TYR A 109 19.85 1.94 -7.41
N SER A 110 19.35 3.17 -7.52
CA SER A 110 19.54 4.18 -6.47
C SER A 110 18.82 3.81 -5.18
N GLU A 111 19.30 4.35 -4.05
CA GLU A 111 18.66 4.15 -2.76
C GLU A 111 17.20 4.62 -2.76
N GLN A 112 16.89 5.72 -3.46
CA GLN A 112 15.51 6.23 -3.58
C GLN A 112 14.56 5.22 -4.25
N ILE A 113 15.01 4.54 -5.31
CA ILE A 113 14.22 3.49 -5.97
C ILE A 113 14.08 2.28 -5.05
N ALA A 114 15.17 1.85 -4.42
CA ALA A 114 15.17 0.69 -3.54
C ALA A 114 14.30 0.88 -2.29
N GLU A 115 14.29 2.07 -1.69
CA GLU A 115 13.39 2.39 -0.57
C GLU A 115 11.93 2.39 -1.01
N ALA A 116 11.60 2.98 -2.17
CA ALA A 116 10.23 2.95 -2.69
C ALA A 116 9.70 1.51 -2.89
N LEU A 117 10.56 0.59 -3.33
CA LEU A 117 10.25 -0.83 -3.49
C LEU A 117 10.01 -1.58 -2.17
N LEU A 118 10.66 -1.16 -1.08
CA LEU A 118 10.33 -1.65 0.26
C LEU A 118 8.98 -1.08 0.72
N GLU A 119 8.82 0.22 0.56
CA GLU A 119 7.74 1.01 1.13
C GLU A 119 6.38 0.76 0.49
N ILE A 120 6.29 0.27 -0.76
CA ILE A 120 5.02 -0.12 -1.38
C ILE A 120 4.21 -1.10 -0.51
N THR A 121 4.90 -1.98 0.23
CA THR A 121 4.28 -2.96 1.12
C THR A 121 3.78 -2.37 2.45
N LEU A 122 4.21 -1.15 2.79
CA LEU A 122 3.88 -0.48 4.05
C LEU A 122 2.60 0.34 3.97
N PRO A 123 1.82 0.44 5.06
CA PRO A 123 1.90 -0.38 6.27
C PRO A 123 1.39 -1.81 6.00
N ARG A 124 2.02 -2.82 6.61
CA ARG A 124 1.69 -4.25 6.40
C ARG A 124 0.55 -4.71 7.30
N PHE A 125 0.38 -4.06 8.45
CA PHE A 125 -0.67 -4.29 9.44
C PHE A 125 -1.02 -2.97 10.14
N SER A 126 -2.12 -2.97 10.91
CA SER A 126 -2.55 -1.78 11.66
C SER A 126 -1.49 -1.36 12.67
N GLY A 127 -1.11 -0.07 12.66
CA GLY A 127 -0.03 0.46 13.52
C GLY A 127 1.40 0.12 13.07
N ASP A 128 1.58 -0.49 11.90
CA ASP A 128 2.91 -0.62 11.28
C ASP A 128 3.45 0.76 10.86
N VAL A 129 4.75 0.82 10.55
CA VAL A 129 5.35 2.02 9.96
C VAL A 129 4.74 2.31 8.59
N ILE A 130 4.59 3.59 8.28
CA ILE A 130 4.15 4.07 6.97
C ILE A 130 5.34 4.36 6.05
N PRO A 131 5.14 4.45 4.72
CA PRO A 131 6.16 4.93 3.80
C PRO A 131 6.77 6.25 4.27
N LYS A 132 8.09 6.38 4.24
CA LYS A 132 8.77 7.62 4.62
C LYS A 132 9.01 8.50 3.40
N THR A 133 9.29 7.91 2.26
CA THR A 133 9.57 8.63 1.00
C THR A 133 8.29 8.95 0.24
N ASP A 134 8.31 10.04 -0.51
CA ASP A 134 7.21 10.40 -1.41
C ASP A 134 7.00 9.34 -2.49
N ALA A 135 8.09 8.76 -3.03
CA ALA A 135 8.00 7.71 -4.03
C ALA A 135 7.35 6.43 -3.48
N GLY A 136 7.77 5.97 -2.31
CA GLY A 136 7.16 4.83 -1.63
C GLY A 136 5.70 5.08 -1.27
N MET A 137 5.36 6.29 -0.83
CA MET A 137 3.97 6.69 -0.56
C MET A 137 3.09 6.61 -1.81
N VAL A 138 3.54 7.14 -2.95
CA VAL A 138 2.79 7.08 -4.22
C VAL A 138 2.53 5.62 -4.62
N LEU A 139 3.54 4.76 -4.56
CA LEU A 139 3.38 3.34 -4.89
C LEU A 139 2.42 2.65 -3.93
N ALA A 140 2.58 2.87 -2.62
CA ALA A 140 1.75 2.27 -1.59
C ALA A 140 0.27 2.70 -1.70
N ILE A 141 0.01 3.97 -2.06
CA ILE A 141 -1.34 4.47 -2.34
C ILE A 141 -1.88 3.82 -3.61
N GLY A 142 -1.13 3.87 -4.71
CA GLY A 142 -1.57 3.35 -6.01
C GLY A 142 -1.91 1.86 -5.97
N ASP A 143 -1.09 1.04 -5.31
CA ASP A 143 -1.32 -0.41 -5.18
C ASP A 143 -2.61 -0.74 -4.42
N ARG A 144 -2.90 0.05 -3.37
CA ARG A 144 -4.11 -0.09 -2.56
C ARG A 144 -5.34 0.41 -3.30
N LEU A 145 -5.24 1.53 -4.02
CA LEU A 145 -6.32 2.03 -4.87
C LEU A 145 -6.66 1.04 -5.99
N ASP A 146 -5.67 0.45 -6.66
CA ASP A 146 -5.88 -0.58 -7.67
C ASP A 146 -6.66 -1.77 -7.10
N SER A 147 -6.22 -2.25 -5.94
CA SER A 147 -6.85 -3.39 -5.27
C SER A 147 -8.28 -3.07 -4.84
N LEU A 148 -8.52 -1.91 -4.22
CA LEU A 148 -9.86 -1.50 -3.76
C LEU A 148 -10.82 -1.34 -4.94
N VAL A 149 -10.45 -0.56 -5.96
CA VAL A 149 -11.33 -0.27 -7.09
C VAL A 149 -11.55 -1.51 -7.95
N GLY A 150 -10.48 -2.22 -8.30
CA GLY A 150 -10.56 -3.42 -9.14
C GLY A 150 -11.36 -4.55 -8.49
N LEU A 151 -11.12 -4.84 -7.21
CA LEU A 151 -11.82 -5.94 -6.52
C LEU A 151 -13.29 -5.60 -6.22
N PHE A 152 -13.63 -4.34 -5.92
CA PHE A 152 -15.04 -3.94 -5.85
C PHE A 152 -15.73 -4.10 -7.20
N ALA A 153 -15.13 -3.61 -8.29
CA ALA A 153 -15.68 -3.77 -9.64
C ALA A 153 -15.80 -5.23 -10.08
N ALA A 154 -14.94 -6.12 -9.56
CA ALA A 154 -15.00 -7.55 -9.79
C ALA A 154 -16.12 -8.26 -9.00
N GLY A 155 -16.75 -7.58 -8.03
CA GLY A 155 -17.78 -8.12 -7.14
C GLY A 155 -17.22 -8.75 -5.85
N CYS A 156 -15.98 -8.44 -5.48
CA CYS A 156 -15.26 -9.03 -4.35
C CYS A 156 -15.30 -8.16 -3.08
N GLN A 157 -16.27 -7.24 -3.00
CA GLN A 157 -16.47 -6.40 -1.81
C GLN A 157 -16.68 -7.25 -0.54
N PRO A 158 -16.12 -6.85 0.62
CA PRO A 158 -16.24 -7.65 1.85
C PRO A 158 -17.67 -7.74 2.34
N SER A 159 -18.07 -8.92 2.84
CA SER A 159 -19.32 -9.09 3.59
C SER A 159 -19.12 -8.74 5.06
N SER A 160 -20.09 -8.99 5.94
CA SER A 160 -19.90 -8.84 7.40
C SER A 160 -18.91 -9.87 7.95
N THR A 161 -18.96 -11.11 7.48
CA THR A 161 -18.20 -12.24 8.03
C THR A 161 -16.99 -12.64 7.20
N ASN A 162 -16.86 -12.16 5.96
CA ASN A 162 -15.79 -12.60 5.05
C ASN A 162 -15.11 -11.43 4.35
N ASP A 163 -13.78 -11.49 4.26
CA ASP A 163 -12.93 -10.56 3.52
C ASP A 163 -11.75 -11.33 2.90
N PRO A 164 -12.00 -12.08 1.80
CA PRO A 164 -11.03 -13.03 1.27
C PRO A 164 -9.77 -12.37 0.70
N PHE A 165 -9.86 -11.09 0.31
CA PHE A 165 -8.74 -10.31 -0.25
C PHE A 165 -8.14 -9.32 0.76
N GLY A 166 -8.63 -9.30 2.01
CA GLY A 166 -8.13 -8.39 3.03
C GLY A 166 -8.36 -6.91 2.73
N LEU A 167 -9.44 -6.57 2.01
CA LEU A 167 -9.77 -5.19 1.62
C LEU A 167 -9.95 -4.27 2.82
N ARG A 168 -10.38 -4.77 3.98
CA ARG A 168 -10.44 -3.98 5.22
C ARG A 168 -9.05 -3.54 5.68
N ARG A 169 -8.07 -4.45 5.63
CA ARG A 169 -6.67 -4.16 5.98
C ARG A 169 -6.05 -3.21 4.97
N ILE A 170 -6.29 -3.45 3.67
CA ILE A 170 -5.84 -2.57 2.58
C ILE A 170 -6.39 -1.15 2.76
N SER A 171 -7.69 -1.03 3.00
CA SER A 171 -8.38 0.25 3.24
C SER A 171 -7.84 0.97 4.46
N TYR A 172 -7.65 0.27 5.59
CA TYR A 172 -7.10 0.88 6.79
C TYR A 172 -5.67 1.40 6.56
N GLY A 173 -4.80 0.60 5.92
CA GLY A 173 -3.45 1.05 5.58
C GLY A 173 -3.44 2.24 4.63
N LEU A 174 -4.36 2.31 3.68
CA LEU A 174 -4.53 3.48 2.80
C LEU A 174 -4.89 4.73 3.63
N VAL A 175 -5.85 4.62 4.55
CA VAL A 175 -6.26 5.73 5.41
C VAL A 175 -5.09 6.23 6.26
N GLN A 176 -4.29 5.33 6.85
CA GLN A 176 -3.11 5.73 7.63
C GLN A 176 -2.13 6.58 6.79
N ILE A 177 -1.83 6.14 5.57
CA ILE A 177 -0.94 6.88 4.65
C ILE A 177 -1.55 8.25 4.30
N LEU A 178 -2.83 8.30 3.95
CA LEU A 178 -3.53 9.52 3.55
C LEU A 178 -3.67 10.53 4.70
N VAL A 179 -3.65 10.08 5.96
CA VAL A 179 -3.78 10.95 7.12
C VAL A 179 -2.45 11.49 7.62
N GLU A 180 -1.36 10.72 7.57
CA GLU A 180 -0.09 11.07 8.23
C GLU A 180 0.87 11.96 7.42
N LYS A 181 0.70 12.05 6.10
CA LYS A 181 1.73 12.65 5.22
C LYS A 181 1.61 14.13 4.88
N ASP A 182 0.65 14.83 5.49
CA ASP A 182 0.31 16.25 5.18
C ASP A 182 0.15 16.55 3.68
N LYS A 183 -0.15 15.53 2.87
CA LYS A 183 -0.48 15.66 1.45
C LYS A 183 -1.99 15.61 1.32
N ASN A 184 -2.59 16.72 0.91
CA ASN A 184 -4.01 16.74 0.66
C ASN A 184 -4.28 16.13 -0.71
N VAL A 185 -5.18 15.16 -0.78
CA VAL A 185 -5.61 14.56 -2.05
C VAL A 185 -7.12 14.53 -2.09
N ASN A 186 -7.67 14.96 -3.21
CA ASN A 186 -9.08 14.73 -3.51
C ASN A 186 -9.28 13.23 -3.72
N PHE A 187 -9.88 12.57 -2.74
CA PHE A 187 -9.93 11.13 -2.69
C PHE A 187 -10.79 10.53 -3.81
N LYS A 188 -11.92 11.15 -4.15
CA LYS A 188 -12.71 10.75 -5.33
C LYS A 188 -11.90 10.82 -6.62
N HIS A 189 -11.10 11.87 -6.81
CA HIS A 189 -10.23 11.97 -7.97
C HIS A 189 -9.17 10.85 -8.01
N ALA A 190 -8.58 10.49 -6.87
CA ALA A 190 -7.66 9.36 -6.77
C ALA A 190 -8.33 8.02 -7.14
N LEU A 191 -9.60 7.82 -6.73
CA LEU A 191 -10.40 6.66 -7.13
C LEU A 191 -10.68 6.65 -8.64
N GLU A 192 -10.99 7.79 -9.24
CA GLU A 192 -11.19 7.93 -10.70
C GLU A 192 -9.91 7.59 -11.48
N ILE A 193 -8.74 8.03 -11.00
CA ILE A 193 -7.44 7.68 -11.58
C ILE A 193 -7.27 6.15 -11.62
N ALA A 194 -7.49 5.47 -10.49
CA ALA A 194 -7.37 4.02 -10.39
C ALA A 194 -8.43 3.28 -11.23
N ALA A 195 -9.64 3.83 -11.33
CA ALA A 195 -10.70 3.30 -12.19
C ALA A 195 -10.34 3.36 -13.67
N SER A 196 -9.68 4.44 -14.11
CA SER A 196 -9.32 4.68 -15.52
C SER A 196 -8.35 3.66 -16.11
N VAL A 197 -7.66 2.89 -15.25
CA VAL A 197 -6.68 1.88 -15.67
C VAL A 197 -7.15 0.44 -15.44
N GLN A 198 -8.34 0.23 -14.85
CA GLN A 198 -8.88 -1.13 -14.64
C GLN A 198 -9.18 -1.83 -15.98
N PRO A 199 -9.01 -3.17 -16.04
CA PRO A 199 -9.24 -3.94 -17.26
C PRO A 199 -10.73 -4.24 -17.48
N ILE A 200 -11.58 -3.89 -16.51
CA ILE A 200 -13.03 -4.07 -16.52
C ILE A 200 -13.73 -2.73 -16.32
N LYS A 201 -14.99 -2.65 -16.74
CA LYS A 201 -15.81 -1.46 -16.52
C LYS A 201 -16.01 -1.26 -15.02
N VAL A 202 -15.69 -0.06 -14.54
CA VAL A 202 -15.98 0.39 -13.18
C VAL A 202 -17.22 1.28 -13.26
N GLU A 203 -18.32 0.83 -12.66
CA GLU A 203 -19.57 1.60 -12.63
C GLU A 203 -19.46 2.74 -11.60
N ALA A 204 -20.19 3.84 -11.82
CA ALA A 204 -20.11 5.01 -10.94
C ALA A 204 -20.47 4.68 -9.47
N ASN A 205 -21.47 3.81 -9.27
CA ASN A 205 -21.85 3.34 -7.93
C ASN A 205 -20.72 2.55 -7.23
N THR A 206 -19.85 1.87 -8.00
CA THR A 206 -18.70 1.15 -7.43
C THR A 206 -17.71 2.13 -6.79
N LEU A 207 -17.49 3.29 -7.40
CA LEU A 207 -16.62 4.31 -6.81
C LEU A 207 -17.21 4.90 -5.54
N ASP A 208 -18.53 5.15 -5.52
CA ASP A 208 -19.21 5.58 -4.30
C ASP A 208 -19.13 4.51 -3.20
N ASP A 209 -19.30 3.23 -3.53
CA ASP A 209 -19.17 2.12 -2.58
C ASP A 209 -17.75 2.02 -1.99
N VAL A 210 -16.72 2.14 -2.83
CA VAL A 210 -15.31 2.17 -2.38
C VAL A 210 -15.05 3.40 -1.50
N TYR A 211 -15.54 4.56 -1.93
CA TYR A 211 -15.42 5.81 -1.18
C TYR A 211 -16.02 5.69 0.22
N GLN A 212 -17.25 5.17 0.32
CA GLN A 212 -17.92 4.94 1.61
C GLN A 212 -17.20 3.89 2.45
N PHE A 213 -16.70 2.83 1.82
CA PHE A 213 -15.96 1.77 2.51
C PHE A 213 -14.68 2.30 3.15
N VAL A 214 -13.92 3.15 2.46
CA VAL A 214 -12.70 3.77 2.99
C VAL A 214 -13.02 4.89 3.99
N THR A 215 -14.04 5.70 3.75
CA THR A 215 -14.48 6.76 4.68
C THR A 215 -14.89 6.18 6.04
N ARG A 216 -15.53 5.01 6.08
CA ARG A 216 -15.83 4.30 7.34
C ARG A 216 -14.57 3.88 8.11
N ARG A 217 -13.45 3.64 7.44
CA ARG A 217 -12.16 3.33 8.10
C ARG A 217 -11.44 4.58 8.55
N LEU A 218 -11.60 5.68 7.84
CA LEU A 218 -11.21 7.00 8.34
C LEU A 218 -12.01 7.37 9.60
N GLU A 219 -13.32 7.12 9.62
CA GLU A 219 -14.14 7.30 10.83
C GLU A 219 -13.59 6.48 12.01
N GLN A 220 -13.35 5.18 11.78
CA GLN A 220 -12.80 4.29 12.80
C GLN A 220 -11.44 4.79 13.32
N LEU A 221 -10.52 5.16 12.43
CA LEU A 221 -9.20 5.68 12.81
C LEU A 221 -9.31 6.92 13.71
N LEU A 222 -10.18 7.87 13.36
CA LEU A 222 -10.35 9.10 14.14
C LEU A 222 -10.99 8.83 15.51
N VAL A 223 -11.94 7.90 15.58
CA VAL A 223 -12.55 7.48 16.86
C VAL A 223 -11.53 6.75 17.73
N ASP A 224 -10.75 5.84 17.16
CA ASP A 224 -9.69 5.11 17.88
C ASP A 224 -8.63 6.08 18.45
N ASN A 225 -8.39 7.20 17.76
CA ASN A 225 -7.50 8.29 18.21
C ASN A 225 -8.18 9.30 19.15
N GLY A 226 -9.36 8.97 19.69
CA GLY A 226 -10.02 9.72 20.77
C GLY A 226 -10.94 10.86 20.31
N VAL A 227 -11.21 11.01 19.01
CA VAL A 227 -12.19 11.99 18.53
C VAL A 227 -13.61 11.44 18.76
N SER A 228 -14.52 12.24 19.32
CA SER A 228 -15.88 11.78 19.56
C SER A 228 -16.61 11.46 18.24
N PRO A 229 -17.46 10.41 18.20
CA PRO A 229 -18.17 10.03 16.98
C PRO A 229 -19.03 11.15 16.37
N GLU A 230 -19.56 12.06 17.19
CA GLU A 230 -20.31 13.23 16.71
C GLU A 230 -19.42 14.18 15.92
N VAL A 231 -18.25 14.53 16.45
CA VAL A 231 -17.28 15.39 15.78
C VAL A 231 -16.79 14.74 14.49
N VAL A 232 -16.46 13.44 14.54
CA VAL A 232 -16.00 12.71 13.34
C VAL A 232 -17.05 12.76 12.24
N ARG A 233 -18.31 12.45 12.53
CA ARG A 233 -19.40 12.51 11.54
C ARG A 233 -19.58 13.90 10.96
N SER A 234 -19.55 14.95 11.79
CA SER A 234 -19.65 16.34 11.30
C SER A 234 -18.49 16.73 10.39
N VAL A 235 -17.26 16.34 10.74
CA VAL A 235 -16.07 16.64 9.94
C VAL A 235 -16.08 15.86 8.62
N LEU A 236 -16.41 14.57 8.65
CA LEU A 236 -16.43 13.73 7.44
C LEU A 236 -17.56 14.11 6.47
N ALA A 237 -18.67 14.65 6.97
CA ALA A 237 -19.75 15.17 6.11
C ALA A 237 -19.27 16.34 5.22
N GLU A 238 -18.38 17.19 5.74
CA GLU A 238 -17.87 18.37 5.03
C GLU A 238 -16.54 18.10 4.30
N ARG A 239 -15.67 17.26 4.88
CA ARG A 239 -14.26 17.13 4.49
C ARG A 239 -13.83 15.70 4.19
N GLY A 240 -14.74 14.73 4.19
CA GLY A 240 -14.40 13.32 3.98
C GLY A 240 -13.70 13.02 2.64
N ASN A 241 -13.86 13.91 1.66
CA ASN A 241 -13.17 13.81 0.38
C ASN A 241 -11.68 14.21 0.44
N ASP A 242 -11.24 14.79 1.55
CA ASP A 242 -9.88 15.26 1.79
C ASP A 242 -9.39 14.63 3.13
N PRO A 243 -8.97 13.35 3.15
CA PRO A 243 -8.74 12.60 4.39
C PRO A 243 -7.76 13.25 5.36
N CYS A 244 -6.66 13.81 4.86
CA CYS A 244 -5.70 14.54 5.67
C CYS A 244 -6.33 15.77 6.34
N LEU A 245 -7.05 16.58 5.55
CA LEU A 245 -7.70 17.79 6.04
C LEU A 245 -8.83 17.47 7.03
N ALA A 246 -9.59 16.40 6.80
CA ALA A 246 -10.58 15.89 7.73
C ALA A 246 -9.92 15.51 9.06
N ALA A 247 -8.86 14.71 9.04
CA ALA A 247 -8.16 14.29 10.25
C ALA A 247 -7.59 15.49 11.03
N ARG A 248 -6.91 16.42 10.35
CA ARG A 248 -6.40 17.65 10.96
C ARG A 248 -7.51 18.48 11.61
N THR A 249 -8.66 18.59 10.94
CA THR A 249 -9.82 19.32 11.48
C THR A 249 -10.36 18.63 12.73
N ALA A 250 -10.51 17.30 12.69
CA ALA A 250 -10.99 16.50 13.80
C ALA A 250 -10.09 16.63 15.05
N TYR A 251 -8.77 16.50 14.89
CA TYR A 251 -7.81 16.63 16.01
C TYR A 251 -7.78 18.04 16.58
N LYS A 252 -7.89 19.07 15.73
CA LYS A 252 -7.92 20.47 16.17
C LYS A 252 -9.13 20.75 17.07
N VAL A 253 -10.29 20.16 16.79
CA VAL A 253 -11.53 20.35 17.59
C VAL A 253 -11.36 19.86 19.03
N ILE A 254 -10.59 18.79 19.24
CA ILE A 254 -10.37 18.20 20.58
C ILE A 254 -9.10 18.71 21.29
N GLY A 255 -8.40 19.69 20.71
CA GLY A 255 -7.18 20.26 21.29
C GLY A 255 -5.96 19.34 21.25
N LEU A 256 -6.03 18.21 20.53
CA LEU A 256 -4.85 17.39 20.24
C LEU A 256 -4.02 18.09 19.16
N LYS A 257 -2.73 18.30 19.43
CA LYS A 257 -1.79 18.65 18.36
C LYS A 257 -1.69 17.44 17.43
N TYR A 258 -2.00 17.63 16.16
CA TYR A 258 -1.63 16.68 15.11
C TYR A 258 -0.11 16.59 15.09
N ASP A 259 0.43 15.46 15.55
CA ASP A 259 1.85 15.13 15.40
C ASP A 259 1.96 13.95 14.42
N PRO A 260 2.42 14.20 13.18
CA PRO A 260 2.58 13.14 12.17
C PRO A 260 3.68 12.11 12.54
N ASN A 261 4.45 12.34 13.62
CA ASN A 261 5.49 11.45 14.12
C ASN A 261 5.22 10.93 15.54
N SER A 262 4.13 11.33 16.22
CA SER A 262 3.81 10.76 17.53
C SER A 262 3.31 9.34 17.30
N ARG A 263 4.18 8.35 17.51
CA ARG A 263 3.70 7.04 17.96
C ARG A 263 2.84 7.32 19.18
N LEU A 264 1.53 7.11 19.06
CA LEU A 264 0.71 6.90 20.24
C LEU A 264 1.30 5.65 20.88
N ASP A 265 2.04 5.87 21.95
CA ASP A 265 2.50 4.84 22.87
C ASP A 265 1.21 4.28 23.51
N ILE A 266 0.51 3.41 22.77
CA ILE A 266 -0.54 2.57 23.32
C ILE A 266 0.19 1.61 24.24
N GLY A 267 0.29 2.02 25.51
CA GLY A 267 0.82 1.21 26.58
C GLY A 267 0.15 -0.16 26.57
N LEU A 268 0.80 -1.11 25.93
CA LEU A 268 0.66 -2.51 26.24
C LEU A 268 1.33 -2.64 27.59
N GLY A 269 0.50 -2.57 28.64
CA GLY A 269 0.93 -2.91 29.98
C GLY A 269 1.53 -4.30 29.94
N ASP A 270 2.78 -4.39 30.39
CA ASP A 270 3.34 -5.65 30.86
C ASP A 270 2.39 -6.25 31.90
N ASN A 271 1.78 -7.37 31.56
CA ASN A 271 1.25 -8.38 32.48
C ASN A 271 1.24 -9.74 31.78
#